data_AF-A0A961FVL1-F1
#
_entry.id   AF-A0A961FVL1-F1
#
_cell.length_a   1.000
_cell.length_b   1.000
_cell.length_c   1.000
_cell.angle_alpha   90.00
_cell.angle_beta   90.00
_cell.angle_gamma   90.00
#
_symmetry.space_group_name_H-M   'P 1'
#
loop_
_entity.id
_entity.type
_entity.pdbx_description
1 polymer ?
#
loop_
_entity_poly.entity_id
_entity_poly.type
_entity_poly.pdbx_seq_one_letter_code
_entity_poly.pdbx_strand_id
1 'polypeptide(L)'
;EKWSQDDYYGFTAFFSTVSRKPGDQPDEEIVYHKRGLASMQNPNTKRTLGPTPLGSDPLDIPESRDPRRDLAAWLTSKENPWFARMLVNRYWKHFFSRGLVEPEDDMRVTNPATHPELLDALADRFTGSGFDLKDLIRAICASQTYQLSAVPNDHNLADAQNYSRYYPKRLQAEVLLDSINVVSRARESFRGQAAGTRAIELPDDKFNADSYFLTVFGRPEMDSACECERVADANLAQSLHLINSDTIQNKLAGADGRASTLAKATDRPDEDRLAELYLNALSRPPRAEEIAAAKAHLEKKRKRAAEKPDDDITPEKAEQEAFEDILWALANTKEFLFNH
;
A
#
# COMPACT_ATOMS: atom_id res chain seq x y z
N GLU A 1 30.66 11.07 -4.95
CA GLU A 1 29.84 11.00 -6.17
C GLU A 1 30.74 10.59 -7.34
N LYS A 2 30.38 9.57 -8.15
CA LYS A 2 31.14 9.18 -9.36
C LYS A 2 30.75 10.04 -10.58
N TRP A 3 29.56 10.63 -10.54
CA TRP A 3 28.93 11.32 -11.66
C TRP A 3 29.33 12.79 -11.71
N SER A 4 29.64 13.26 -12.92
CA SER A 4 29.97 14.65 -13.23
C SER A 4 28.72 15.46 -13.60
N GLN A 5 28.87 16.79 -13.65
CA GLN A 5 27.82 17.66 -14.19
C GLN A 5 27.57 17.40 -15.69
N ASP A 6 28.59 17.01 -16.45
CA ASP A 6 28.40 16.63 -17.85
C ASP A 6 27.52 15.36 -17.96
N ASP A 7 27.68 14.38 -17.06
CA ASP A 7 26.79 13.19 -17.02
C ASP A 7 25.34 13.59 -16.73
N TYR A 8 25.12 14.52 -15.79
CA TYR A 8 23.78 15.01 -15.46
C TYR A 8 23.10 15.70 -16.66
N TYR A 9 23.79 16.62 -17.34
CA TYR A 9 23.22 17.32 -18.49
C TYR A 9 23.09 16.41 -19.72
N GLY A 10 24.01 15.46 -19.92
CA GLY A 10 23.91 14.42 -20.95
C GLY A 10 22.70 13.52 -20.73
N PHE A 11 22.41 13.12 -19.49
CA PHE A 11 21.20 12.37 -19.16
C PHE A 11 19.94 13.23 -19.35
N THR A 12 19.99 14.50 -18.94
CA THR A 12 18.86 15.45 -19.12
C THR A 12 18.50 15.65 -20.60
N ALA A 13 19.47 15.52 -21.52
CA ALA A 13 19.22 15.65 -22.96
C ALA A 13 18.21 14.64 -23.51
N PHE A 14 17.95 13.50 -22.86
CA PHE A 14 16.85 12.61 -23.24
C PHE A 14 15.47 13.28 -23.16
N PHE A 15 15.32 14.31 -22.32
CA PHE A 15 14.06 15.01 -22.09
C PHE A 15 13.98 16.38 -22.78
N SER A 16 15.04 16.82 -23.48
CA SER A 16 15.10 18.17 -24.06
C SER A 16 14.10 18.40 -25.19
N THR A 17 13.55 17.33 -25.77
CA THR A 17 12.56 17.36 -26.86
C THR A 17 11.13 17.15 -26.36
N VAL A 18 10.90 17.12 -25.05
CA VAL A 18 9.54 17.06 -24.49
C VAL A 18 8.93 18.46 -24.53
N SER A 19 7.73 18.57 -25.11
CA SER A 19 6.98 19.82 -25.17
C SER A 19 5.51 19.60 -24.80
N ARG A 20 4.83 20.69 -24.48
CA ARG A 20 3.45 20.72 -24.00
C ARG A 20 2.63 21.64 -24.88
N LYS A 21 1.37 21.29 -25.12
CA LYS A 21 0.39 22.15 -25.79
C LYS A 21 -0.99 21.95 -25.16
N PRO A 22 -1.90 22.92 -25.21
CA PRO A 22 -3.29 22.72 -24.79
C PRO A 22 -3.96 21.59 -25.59
N GLY A 23 -4.83 20.84 -24.93
CA GLY A 23 -5.73 19.87 -25.54
C GLY A 23 -7.05 20.50 -26.00
N ASP A 24 -8.02 19.64 -26.33
CA ASP A 24 -9.33 20.06 -26.82
C ASP A 24 -10.30 20.37 -25.66
N GLN A 25 -10.04 19.85 -24.46
CA GLN A 25 -10.82 20.16 -23.25
C GLN A 25 -10.17 21.27 -22.42
N PRO A 26 -10.97 22.07 -21.68
CA PRO A 26 -10.45 22.96 -20.64
C PRO A 26 -9.57 22.17 -19.66
N ASP A 27 -8.42 22.75 -19.31
CA ASP A 27 -7.39 22.17 -18.43
C ASP A 27 -6.70 20.89 -18.94
N GLU A 28 -6.92 20.50 -20.21
CA GLU A 28 -6.18 19.40 -20.85
C GLU A 28 -4.80 19.87 -21.34
N GLU A 29 -3.74 19.17 -20.94
CA GLU A 29 -2.37 19.39 -21.43
C GLU A 29 -1.88 18.15 -22.18
N ILE A 30 -1.53 18.33 -23.46
CA ILE A 30 -0.94 17.29 -24.28
C ILE A 30 0.59 17.40 -24.21
N VAL A 31 1.22 16.37 -23.65
CA VAL A 31 2.67 16.18 -23.68
C VAL A 31 3.05 15.44 -24.97
N TYR A 32 3.97 16.01 -25.77
CA TYR A 32 4.40 15.43 -27.04
C TYR A 32 5.90 15.57 -27.26
N HIS A 33 6.44 14.74 -28.15
CA HIS A 33 7.82 14.87 -28.63
C HIS A 33 7.89 15.93 -29.73
N LYS A 34 8.62 17.01 -29.46
CA LYS A 34 8.96 18.05 -30.43
C LYS A 34 10.19 17.61 -31.22
N ARG A 35 10.00 17.38 -32.53
CA ARG A 35 11.09 17.00 -33.43
C ARG A 35 12.25 18.01 -33.37
N GLY A 36 13.47 17.49 -33.38
CA GLY A 36 14.69 18.27 -33.32
C GLY A 36 15.82 17.48 -32.67
N LEU A 37 17.04 17.99 -32.80
CA LEU A 37 18.21 17.36 -32.18
C LEU A 37 18.13 17.48 -30.65
N ALA A 38 18.09 16.33 -29.98
CA ALA A 38 18.10 16.27 -28.53
C ALA A 38 19.48 16.66 -27.99
N SER A 39 19.51 17.68 -27.13
CA SER A 39 20.76 18.17 -26.55
C SER A 39 20.48 19.06 -25.34
N MET A 40 21.48 19.18 -24.48
CA MET A 40 21.50 20.10 -23.34
C MET A 40 22.87 20.76 -23.23
N GLN A 41 22.88 22.05 -22.92
CA GLN A 41 24.12 22.75 -22.63
C GLN A 41 24.42 22.67 -21.14
N ASN A 42 25.64 22.25 -20.79
CA ASN A 42 26.12 22.43 -19.42
C ASN A 42 26.42 23.93 -19.20
N PRO A 43 25.76 24.62 -18.24
CA PRO A 43 25.93 26.04 -18.02
C PRO A 43 27.34 26.40 -17.53
N ASN A 44 28.06 25.47 -16.89
CA ASN A 44 29.40 25.68 -16.36
C ASN A 44 30.48 25.53 -17.45
N THR A 45 30.43 24.47 -18.25
CA THR A 45 31.45 24.17 -19.27
C THR A 45 31.12 24.74 -20.65
N LYS A 46 29.88 25.22 -20.84
CA LYS A 46 29.31 25.68 -22.12
C LYS A 46 29.26 24.62 -23.23
N ARG A 47 29.60 23.37 -22.92
CA ARG A 47 29.53 22.25 -23.85
C ARG A 47 28.08 21.85 -24.10
N THR A 48 27.76 21.61 -25.36
CA THR A 48 26.50 20.98 -25.78
C THR A 48 26.67 19.47 -25.73
N LEU A 49 25.80 18.80 -24.98
CA LEU A 49 25.83 17.37 -24.72
C LEU A 49 24.59 16.72 -25.33
N GLY A 50 24.80 15.61 -26.03
CA GLY A 50 23.71 14.78 -26.55
C GLY A 50 23.19 13.80 -25.50
N PRO A 51 22.11 13.06 -25.81
CA PRO A 51 21.51 12.07 -24.92
C PRO A 51 22.53 10.98 -24.57
N THR A 52 22.91 10.92 -23.30
CA THR A 52 24.00 10.06 -22.82
C THR A 52 23.53 9.22 -21.64
N PRO A 53 23.42 7.89 -21.79
CA PRO A 53 23.12 7.01 -20.67
C PRO A 53 24.25 7.03 -19.63
N LEU A 54 23.93 6.85 -18.36
CA LEU A 54 24.92 6.92 -17.29
C LEU A 54 25.98 5.83 -17.46
N GLY A 55 27.25 6.23 -17.48
CA GLY A 55 28.39 5.31 -17.62
C GLY A 55 28.54 4.71 -19.01
N SER A 56 27.90 5.28 -20.04
CA SER A 56 27.98 4.87 -21.44
C SER A 56 28.37 6.05 -22.33
N ASP A 57 28.66 5.78 -23.61
CA ASP A 57 28.90 6.83 -24.60
C ASP A 57 27.59 7.51 -25.05
N PRO A 58 27.65 8.76 -25.57
CA PRO A 58 26.49 9.44 -26.12
C PRO A 58 25.85 8.66 -27.27
N LEU A 59 24.52 8.67 -27.32
CA LEU A 59 23.76 8.03 -28.40
C LEU A 59 23.55 8.99 -29.57
N ASP A 60 23.75 8.50 -30.79
CA ASP A 60 23.37 9.21 -32.01
C ASP A 60 21.90 8.92 -32.35
N ILE A 61 21.02 9.86 -31.99
CA ILE A 61 19.57 9.73 -32.12
C ILE A 61 19.06 10.71 -33.19
N PRO A 62 18.43 10.23 -34.28
CA PRO A 62 17.88 11.09 -35.32
C PRO A 62 16.78 12.02 -34.79
N GLU A 63 16.69 13.25 -35.31
CA GLU A 63 15.72 14.28 -34.88
C GLU A 63 14.24 13.88 -34.97
N SER A 64 13.94 12.86 -35.78
CA SER A 64 12.60 12.33 -35.98
C SER A 64 12.17 11.31 -34.92
N ARG A 65 13.12 10.83 -34.10
CA ARG A 65 12.91 9.80 -33.08
C ARG A 65 12.93 10.44 -31.70
N ASP A 66 11.97 10.02 -30.87
CA ASP A 66 11.93 10.42 -29.46
C ASP A 66 13.06 9.74 -28.67
N PRO A 67 14.03 10.49 -28.12
CA PRO A 67 15.15 9.93 -27.37
C PRO A 67 14.74 9.09 -26.17
N ARG A 68 13.55 9.35 -25.60
CA ARG A 68 13.07 8.62 -24.43
C ARG A 68 12.80 7.15 -24.72
N ARG A 69 12.62 6.77 -25.99
CA ARG A 69 12.54 5.36 -26.40
C ARG A 69 13.87 4.64 -26.20
N ASP A 70 14.97 5.29 -26.59
CA ASP A 70 16.32 4.77 -26.40
C ASP A 70 16.70 4.77 -24.91
N LEU A 71 16.28 5.80 -24.15
CA LEU A 71 16.42 5.81 -22.69
C LEU A 71 15.67 4.64 -22.04
N ALA A 72 14.41 4.38 -22.42
CA ALA A 72 13.62 3.28 -21.88
C ALA A 72 14.24 1.92 -22.21
N ALA A 73 14.76 1.74 -23.43
CA ALA A 73 15.48 0.55 -23.83
C ALA A 73 16.77 0.35 -23.02
N TRP A 74 17.52 1.41 -22.74
CA TRP A 74 18.71 1.35 -21.89
C TRP A 74 18.38 1.10 -20.41
N LEU A 75 17.33 1.73 -19.88
CA LEU A 75 16.90 1.52 -18.49
C LEU A 75 16.51 0.07 -18.23
N THR A 76 15.83 -0.55 -19.19
CA THR A 76 15.34 -1.94 -19.11
C THR A 76 16.28 -2.95 -19.78
N SER A 77 17.49 -2.55 -20.16
CA SER A 77 18.48 -3.46 -20.73
C SER A 77 19.04 -4.39 -19.66
N LYS A 78 19.39 -5.62 -20.04
CA LYS A 78 19.98 -6.61 -19.11
C LYS A 78 21.38 -6.22 -18.66
N GLU A 79 22.03 -5.37 -19.44
CA GLU A 79 23.35 -4.81 -19.21
C GLU A 79 23.31 -3.64 -18.20
N ASN A 80 22.13 -3.09 -17.90
CA ASN A 80 21.96 -2.06 -16.87
C ASN A 80 22.02 -2.68 -15.47
N PRO A 81 23.08 -2.43 -14.67
CA PRO A 81 23.25 -3.10 -13.39
C PRO A 81 22.36 -2.54 -12.27
N TRP A 82 21.70 -1.40 -12.49
CA TRP A 82 20.98 -0.68 -11.44
C TRP A 82 19.49 -0.98 -11.42
N PHE A 83 18.85 -1.07 -12.59
CA PHE A 83 17.39 -1.14 -12.69
C PHE A 83 16.81 -2.34 -11.93
N ALA A 84 17.35 -3.53 -12.16
CA ALA A 84 16.88 -4.74 -11.49
C ALA A 84 17.09 -4.68 -9.97
N ARG A 85 18.26 -4.22 -9.52
CA ARG A 85 18.58 -4.10 -8.08
C ARG A 85 17.67 -3.10 -7.37
N MET A 86 17.49 -1.92 -7.96
CA MET A 86 16.59 -0.87 -7.46
C MET A 86 15.16 -1.41 -7.29
N LEU A 87 14.63 -2.03 -8.34
CA LEU A 87 13.25 -2.49 -8.33
C LEU A 87 13.04 -3.67 -7.37
N VAL A 88 13.96 -4.63 -7.35
CA VAL A 88 13.95 -5.73 -6.37
C VAL A 88 14.00 -5.20 -4.95
N ASN A 89 14.87 -4.22 -4.65
CA ASN A 89 14.96 -3.63 -3.32
C ASN A 89 13.65 -2.95 -2.89
N ARG A 90 12.99 -2.24 -3.81
CA ARG A 90 11.70 -1.59 -3.56
C ARG A 90 10.59 -2.60 -3.29
N TYR A 91 10.52 -3.69 -4.06
CA TYR A 91 9.56 -4.76 -3.82
C TYR A 91 9.86 -5.53 -2.53
N TRP A 92 11.14 -5.76 -2.21
CA TRP A 92 11.54 -6.32 -0.93
C TRP A 92 11.04 -5.45 0.23
N LYS A 93 11.31 -4.14 0.19
CA LYS A 93 10.78 -3.19 1.17
C LYS A 93 9.26 -3.22 1.25
N HIS A 94 8.56 -3.36 0.12
CA HIS A 94 7.11 -3.47 0.11
C HIS A 94 6.61 -4.64 0.98
N PHE A 95 7.26 -5.80 0.95
CA PHE A 95 6.84 -6.98 1.71
C PHE A 95 7.38 -7.02 3.15
N PHE A 96 8.56 -6.45 3.39
CA PHE A 96 9.26 -6.54 4.69
C PHE A 96 9.33 -5.22 5.46
N SER A 97 8.73 -4.14 4.94
CA SER A 97 8.77 -2.76 5.47
C SER A 97 10.16 -2.10 5.55
N ARG A 98 11.22 -2.84 5.22
CA ARG A 98 12.60 -2.39 5.14
C ARG A 98 13.26 -2.98 3.91
N GLY A 99 13.99 -2.15 3.16
CA GLY A 99 14.77 -2.58 2.02
C GLY A 99 16.05 -3.31 2.42
N LEU A 100 16.56 -4.16 1.53
CA LEU A 100 17.92 -4.69 1.63
C LEU A 100 18.94 -3.55 1.65
N VAL A 101 18.68 -2.48 0.91
CA VAL A 101 19.29 -1.15 1.06
C VAL A 101 18.22 -0.21 1.61
N GLU A 102 18.52 0.54 2.66
CA GLU A 102 17.61 1.52 3.26
C GLU A 102 18.34 2.86 3.45
N PRO A 103 17.79 4.01 3.03
CA PRO A 103 16.54 4.16 2.25
C PRO A 103 16.58 3.43 0.91
N GLU A 104 15.41 3.02 0.41
CA GLU A 104 15.27 2.18 -0.78
C GLU A 104 15.83 2.83 -2.05
N ASP A 105 15.78 4.16 -2.10
CA ASP A 105 16.26 5.01 -3.20
C ASP A 105 17.71 5.48 -3.03
N ASP A 106 18.37 5.14 -1.92
CA ASP A 106 19.73 5.59 -1.59
C ASP A 106 20.79 4.51 -1.90
N MET A 107 20.76 3.96 -3.11
CA MET A 107 21.73 2.94 -3.56
C MET A 107 23.10 3.55 -3.89
N ARG A 108 23.92 3.75 -2.86
CA ARG A 108 25.30 4.24 -2.97
C ARG A 108 26.31 3.22 -2.45
N VAL A 109 27.55 3.31 -2.90
CA VAL A 109 28.65 2.45 -2.42
C VAL A 109 28.85 2.57 -0.90
N THR A 110 28.55 3.74 -0.32
CA THR A 110 28.62 4.00 1.13
C THR A 110 27.38 3.54 1.90
N ASN A 111 26.34 3.06 1.20
CA ASN A 111 25.13 2.48 1.78
C ASN A 111 24.90 1.08 1.19
N PRO A 112 25.75 0.10 1.54
CA PRO A 112 25.67 -1.24 0.97
C PRO A 112 24.40 -1.97 1.43
N ALA A 113 23.97 -2.94 0.63
CA ALA A 113 22.89 -3.83 1.02
C ALA A 113 23.27 -4.63 2.27
N THR A 114 22.29 -4.89 3.14
CA THR A 114 22.45 -5.74 4.33
C THR A 114 22.79 -7.19 3.95
N HIS A 115 22.22 -7.67 2.84
CA HIS A 115 22.46 -8.99 2.27
C HIS A 115 22.77 -8.83 0.77
N PRO A 116 24.02 -8.50 0.39
CA PRO A 116 24.36 -8.19 -1.00
C PRO A 116 24.18 -9.39 -1.94
N GLU A 117 24.56 -10.59 -1.51
CA GLU A 117 24.39 -11.82 -2.30
C GLU A 117 22.91 -12.13 -2.59
N LEU A 118 22.03 -11.85 -1.63
CA LEU A 118 20.58 -12.02 -1.80
C LEU A 118 20.01 -11.00 -2.80
N LEU A 119 20.41 -9.73 -2.67
CA LEU A 119 20.00 -8.68 -3.61
C LEU A 119 20.43 -9.04 -5.04
N ASP A 120 21.66 -9.53 -5.20
CA ASP A 120 22.24 -9.91 -6.48
C ASP A 120 21.49 -11.10 -7.07
N ALA A 121 21.25 -12.15 -6.28
CA ALA A 121 20.51 -13.33 -6.73
C ALA A 121 19.07 -13.01 -7.15
N LEU A 122 18.38 -12.12 -6.42
CA LEU A 122 17.03 -11.67 -6.79
C LEU A 122 17.04 -10.78 -8.04
N ALA A 123 18.02 -9.90 -8.19
CA ALA A 123 18.19 -9.07 -9.37
C ALA A 123 18.48 -9.92 -10.62
N ASP A 124 19.35 -10.92 -10.52
CA ASP A 124 19.65 -11.85 -11.60
C ASP A 124 18.44 -12.67 -12.00
N ARG A 125 17.66 -13.17 -11.03
CA ARG A 125 16.38 -13.84 -11.31
C ARG A 125 15.41 -12.92 -12.04
N PHE A 126 15.27 -11.69 -11.56
CA PHE A 126 14.37 -10.71 -12.17
C PHE A 126 14.76 -10.41 -13.62
N THR A 127 16.04 -10.14 -13.89
CA THR A 127 16.58 -9.95 -15.24
C THR A 127 16.44 -11.20 -16.12
N GLY A 128 16.72 -12.38 -15.57
CA GLY A 128 16.63 -13.68 -16.24
C GLY A 128 15.21 -14.05 -16.66
N SER A 129 14.20 -13.66 -15.87
CA SER A 129 12.78 -13.82 -16.17
C SER A 129 12.25 -12.83 -17.23
N GLY A 130 13.05 -11.86 -17.67
CA GLY A 130 12.59 -10.78 -18.54
C GLY A 130 11.78 -9.72 -17.79
N PHE A 131 12.14 -9.45 -16.53
CA PHE A 131 11.49 -8.50 -15.64
C PHE A 131 10.04 -8.87 -15.25
N ASP A 132 9.76 -10.17 -15.05
CA ASP A 132 8.46 -10.63 -14.59
C ASP A 132 8.26 -10.33 -13.10
N LEU A 133 7.47 -9.29 -12.81
CA LEU A 133 7.11 -8.89 -11.46
C LEU A 133 6.35 -9.99 -10.69
N LYS A 134 5.51 -10.78 -11.37
CA LYS A 134 4.76 -11.85 -10.71
C LYS A 134 5.68 -12.99 -10.30
N ASP A 135 6.72 -13.28 -11.08
CA ASP A 135 7.73 -14.25 -10.68
C ASP A 135 8.53 -13.76 -9.46
N LEU A 136 8.96 -12.50 -9.45
CA LEU A 136 9.66 -11.90 -8.30
C LEU A 136 8.81 -11.95 -7.03
N ILE A 137 7.55 -11.50 -7.11
CA ILE A 137 6.60 -11.54 -5.98
C ILE A 137 6.43 -12.97 -5.47
N ARG A 138 6.24 -13.94 -6.37
CA ARG A 138 6.13 -15.36 -6.00
C ARG A 138 7.38 -15.86 -5.29
N ALA A 139 8.56 -15.50 -5.77
CA ALA A 139 9.83 -15.87 -5.15
C ALA A 139 9.96 -15.33 -3.71
N ILE A 140 9.59 -14.06 -3.52
CA ILE A 140 9.60 -13.41 -2.20
C ILE A 140 8.59 -14.10 -1.26
N CYS A 141 7.33 -14.23 -1.67
CA CYS A 141 6.28 -14.81 -0.82
C CYS A 141 6.47 -16.31 -0.54
N ALA A 142 7.17 -17.04 -1.42
CA ALA A 142 7.52 -18.44 -1.20
C ALA A 142 8.82 -18.64 -0.40
N SER A 143 9.53 -17.56 -0.07
CA SER A 143 10.79 -17.65 0.69
C SER A 143 10.53 -18.04 2.15
N GLN A 144 11.51 -18.70 2.76
CA GLN A 144 11.49 -18.97 4.21
C GLN A 144 11.39 -17.67 5.00
N THR A 145 12.11 -16.63 4.60
CA THR A 145 12.11 -15.31 5.24
C THR A 145 10.72 -14.69 5.33
N TYR A 146 9.93 -14.76 4.26
CA TYR A 146 8.55 -14.25 4.26
C TYR A 146 7.60 -15.08 5.14
N GLN A 147 7.88 -16.38 5.28
CA GLN A 147 7.05 -17.32 6.04
C GLN A 147 7.46 -17.45 7.52
N LEU A 148 8.44 -16.68 7.98
CA LEU A 148 8.81 -16.66 9.40
C LEU A 148 7.65 -16.12 10.25
N SER A 149 7.53 -16.62 11.47
CA SER A 149 6.57 -16.09 12.44
C SER A 149 6.88 -14.62 12.75
N ALA A 150 5.84 -13.80 12.98
CA ALA A 150 6.01 -12.45 13.54
C ALA A 150 6.30 -12.43 15.04
N VAL A 151 6.02 -13.54 15.75
CA VAL A 151 6.25 -13.66 17.19
C VAL A 151 7.76 -13.77 17.45
N PRO A 152 8.35 -12.81 18.17
CA PRO A 152 9.78 -12.85 18.47
C PRO A 152 10.10 -13.95 19.50
N ASN A 153 11.34 -14.43 19.44
CA ASN A 153 11.97 -15.24 20.48
C ASN A 153 12.99 -14.38 21.27
N ASP A 154 13.66 -15.01 22.23
CA ASP A 154 14.61 -14.35 23.14
C ASP A 154 15.84 -13.73 22.44
N HIS A 155 16.11 -14.11 21.18
CA HIS A 155 17.29 -13.70 20.43
C HIS A 155 17.02 -12.70 19.30
N ASN A 156 15.77 -12.55 18.85
CA ASN A 156 15.42 -11.73 17.69
C ASN A 156 14.42 -10.60 17.97
N LEU A 157 14.03 -10.38 19.23
CA LEU A 157 13.11 -9.31 19.61
C LEU A 157 13.57 -7.94 19.10
N ALA A 158 14.87 -7.65 19.24
CA ALA A 158 15.50 -6.40 18.86
C ALA A 158 16.08 -6.39 17.43
N ASP A 159 15.96 -7.49 16.69
CA ASP A 159 16.36 -7.47 15.28
C ASP A 159 15.43 -6.53 14.50
N ALA A 160 16.03 -5.69 13.67
CA ALA A 160 15.32 -4.75 12.80
C ALA A 160 15.92 -4.76 11.38
N GLN A 161 16.88 -5.65 11.10
CA GLN A 161 17.70 -5.57 9.90
C GLN A 161 17.97 -6.93 9.26
N ASN A 162 18.01 -8.01 10.03
CA ASN A 162 18.43 -9.32 9.55
C ASN A 162 17.27 -10.20 9.08
N TYR A 163 16.04 -9.70 9.08
CA TYR A 163 14.86 -10.44 8.64
C TYR A 163 14.71 -11.79 9.35
N SER A 164 15.11 -11.85 10.63
CA SER A 164 15.07 -13.07 11.45
C SER A 164 13.67 -13.46 11.94
N ARG A 165 12.66 -12.67 11.57
CA ARG A 165 11.22 -12.90 11.77
C ARG A 165 10.43 -12.05 10.77
N TYR A 166 9.12 -12.32 10.63
CA TYR A 166 8.26 -11.38 9.92
C TYR A 166 8.03 -10.13 10.79
N TYR A 167 8.06 -8.96 10.17
CA TYR A 167 7.82 -7.69 10.85
C TYR A 167 6.41 -7.22 10.52
N PRO A 168 5.49 -7.17 11.49
CA PRO A 168 4.13 -6.75 11.23
C PRO A 168 4.09 -5.39 10.53
N LYS A 169 3.40 -5.35 9.40
CA LYS A 169 3.27 -4.17 8.56
C LYS A 169 1.85 -3.66 8.66
N ARG A 170 1.69 -2.38 8.96
CA ARG A 170 0.37 -1.76 8.95
C ARG A 170 -0.23 -1.78 7.54
N LEU A 171 -1.53 -2.03 7.45
CA LEU A 171 -2.27 -1.86 6.20
C LEU A 171 -2.24 -0.39 5.76
N GLN A 172 -2.08 -0.17 4.45
CA GLN A 172 -2.19 1.17 3.85
C GLN A 172 -3.60 1.73 4.04
N ALA A 173 -3.76 3.05 4.06
CA ALA A 173 -5.04 3.73 4.27
C ALA A 173 -6.15 3.16 3.37
N GLU A 174 -5.85 3.01 2.08
CA GLU A 174 -6.77 2.51 1.07
C GLU A 174 -7.17 1.06 1.35
N VAL A 175 -6.18 0.20 1.62
CA VAL A 175 -6.39 -1.22 1.93
C VAL A 175 -7.17 -1.41 3.22
N LEU A 176 -6.89 -0.59 4.24
CA LEU A 176 -7.59 -0.67 5.52
C LEU A 176 -9.04 -0.18 5.39
N LEU A 177 -9.27 0.91 4.66
CA LEU A 177 -10.63 1.39 4.39
C LEU A 177 -11.45 0.33 3.65
N ASP A 178 -10.86 -0.25 2.60
CA ASP A 178 -11.48 -1.35 1.85
C ASP A 178 -11.72 -2.58 2.73
N SER A 179 -10.80 -2.91 3.65
CA SER A 179 -10.97 -4.02 4.60
C SER A 179 -12.13 -3.76 5.57
N ILE A 180 -12.27 -2.53 6.08
CA ILE A 180 -13.40 -2.12 6.92
C ILE A 180 -14.70 -2.26 6.15
N ASN A 181 -14.75 -1.84 4.88
CA ASN A 181 -15.93 -1.99 4.02
C ASN A 181 -16.25 -3.47 3.75
N VAL A 182 -15.25 -4.31 3.49
CA VAL A 182 -15.43 -5.75 3.32
C VAL A 182 -16.03 -6.39 4.56
N VAL A 183 -15.48 -6.08 5.74
CA VAL A 183 -15.90 -6.66 7.03
C VAL A 183 -17.29 -6.18 7.45
N SER A 184 -17.59 -4.90 7.28
CA SER A 184 -18.90 -4.30 7.58
C SER A 184 -19.96 -4.55 6.51
N ARG A 185 -19.56 -4.96 5.30
CA ARG A 185 -20.39 -4.93 4.08
C ARG A 185 -20.88 -3.52 3.69
N ALA A 186 -20.19 -2.48 4.15
CA ALA A 186 -20.45 -1.13 3.69
C ALA A 186 -19.95 -0.91 2.26
N ARG A 187 -20.49 0.13 1.61
CA ARG A 187 -20.03 0.59 0.30
C ARG A 187 -19.56 2.03 0.43
N GLU A 188 -18.42 2.34 -0.17
CA GLU A 188 -17.98 3.73 -0.29
C GLU A 188 -18.74 4.47 -1.38
N SER A 189 -18.75 5.78 -1.25
CA SER A 189 -19.14 6.69 -2.30
C SER A 189 -18.11 7.81 -2.38
N PHE A 190 -17.34 7.81 -3.46
CA PHE A 190 -16.40 8.87 -3.79
C PHE A 190 -16.99 9.75 -4.90
N ARG A 191 -16.77 11.07 -4.84
CA ARG A 191 -17.44 12.00 -5.76
C ARG A 191 -17.01 11.73 -7.20
N GLY A 192 -17.97 11.49 -8.08
CA GLY A 192 -17.69 11.20 -9.50
C GLY A 192 -17.21 9.77 -9.76
N GLN A 193 -17.19 8.90 -8.75
CA GLN A 193 -16.98 7.46 -8.90
C GLN A 193 -18.31 6.70 -8.76
N ALA A 194 -18.33 5.46 -9.25
CA ALA A 194 -19.46 4.57 -9.02
C ALA A 194 -19.56 4.20 -7.52
N ALA A 195 -20.79 4.02 -7.04
CA ALA A 195 -20.99 3.55 -5.66
C ALA A 195 -20.38 2.16 -5.46
N GLY A 196 -19.54 2.02 -4.44
CA GLY A 196 -18.77 0.81 -4.16
C GLY A 196 -17.43 0.70 -4.86
N THR A 197 -16.96 1.74 -5.57
CA THR A 197 -15.56 1.83 -6.00
C THR A 197 -14.64 1.69 -4.79
N ARG A 198 -13.61 0.84 -4.90
CA ARG A 198 -12.66 0.60 -3.82
C ARG A 198 -11.68 1.75 -3.69
N ALA A 199 -11.21 2.01 -2.46
CA ALA A 199 -10.20 3.04 -2.21
C ALA A 199 -8.89 2.78 -2.98
N ILE A 200 -8.50 1.51 -3.16
CA ILE A 200 -7.33 1.15 -3.97
C ILE A 200 -7.49 1.42 -5.49
N GLU A 201 -8.71 1.68 -5.96
CA GLU A 201 -9.03 1.95 -7.37
C GLU A 201 -9.08 3.46 -7.67
N LEU A 202 -8.88 4.31 -6.65
CA LEU A 202 -8.92 5.75 -6.81
C LEU A 202 -7.74 6.25 -7.65
N PRO A 203 -7.98 7.11 -8.66
CA PRO A 203 -6.96 7.46 -9.65
C PRO A 203 -5.95 8.49 -9.15
N ASP A 204 -6.34 9.38 -8.23
CA ASP A 204 -5.50 10.46 -7.73
C ASP A 204 -5.80 10.83 -6.26
N ASP A 205 -5.02 11.75 -5.72
CA ASP A 205 -5.06 12.27 -4.35
C ASP A 205 -6.28 13.15 -4.03
N LYS A 206 -6.99 13.68 -5.05
CA LYS A 206 -8.14 14.59 -4.83
C LYS A 206 -9.25 13.98 -3.98
N PHE A 207 -9.34 12.65 -3.98
CA PHE A 207 -10.27 11.88 -3.16
C PHE A 207 -9.92 11.85 -1.67
N ASN A 208 -8.76 12.34 -1.26
CA ASN A 208 -8.43 12.57 0.15
C ASN A 208 -9.42 13.57 0.78
N ALA A 209 -9.86 14.57 0.01
CA ALA A 209 -10.88 15.53 0.45
C ALA A 209 -12.29 14.90 0.61
N ASP A 210 -12.58 13.81 -0.13
CA ASP A 210 -13.85 13.09 -0.03
C ASP A 210 -13.87 12.14 1.19
N SER A 211 -12.71 11.74 1.71
CA SER A 211 -12.60 10.79 2.82
C SER A 211 -11.51 11.20 3.80
N TYR A 212 -11.93 11.80 4.92
CA TYR A 212 -11.04 12.13 6.03
C TYR A 212 -10.25 10.92 6.55
N PHE A 213 -10.79 9.70 6.38
CA PHE A 213 -10.08 8.47 6.71
C PHE A 213 -8.78 8.34 5.91
N LEU A 214 -8.80 8.61 4.60
CA LEU A 214 -7.61 8.47 3.75
C LEU A 214 -6.49 9.42 4.19
N THR A 215 -6.84 10.66 4.55
CA THR A 215 -5.89 11.65 5.09
C THR A 215 -5.32 11.20 6.43
N VAL A 216 -6.17 10.81 7.39
CA VAL A 216 -5.73 10.45 8.76
C VAL A 216 -4.81 9.21 8.74
N PHE A 217 -5.06 8.27 7.82
CA PHE A 217 -4.28 7.05 7.68
C PHE A 217 -3.08 7.17 6.72
N GLY A 218 -2.75 8.40 6.28
CA GLY A 218 -1.48 8.69 5.62
C GLY A 218 -1.44 8.32 4.14
N ARG A 219 -2.58 8.40 3.43
CA ARG A 219 -2.56 8.43 1.95
C ARG A 219 -1.79 9.68 1.50
N PRO A 220 -0.81 9.56 0.58
CA PRO A 220 -0.08 10.71 0.06
C PRO A 220 -0.99 11.75 -0.60
N GLU A 221 -0.58 13.01 -0.56
CA GLU A 221 -1.16 14.13 -1.31
C GLU A 221 -0.54 14.24 -2.72
N MET A 222 0.48 13.42 -3.03
CA MET A 222 1.21 13.41 -4.30
C MET A 222 1.94 14.73 -4.61
N ASP A 223 2.30 15.49 -3.56
CA ASP A 223 3.10 16.71 -3.67
C ASP A 223 4.55 16.41 -4.08
N SER A 224 5.02 15.19 -3.81
CA SER A 224 6.39 14.75 -4.08
C SER A 224 6.42 13.40 -4.81
N ALA A 225 7.49 13.16 -5.57
CA ALA A 225 7.76 11.84 -6.14
C ALA A 225 8.34 10.85 -5.11
N CYS A 226 8.55 11.28 -3.86
CA CYS A 226 9.14 10.47 -2.81
C CYS A 226 8.15 9.44 -2.25
N GLU A 227 8.55 8.17 -2.17
CA GLU A 227 7.78 7.16 -1.44
C GLU A 227 7.63 7.51 0.06
N CYS A 228 8.56 8.31 0.59
CA CYS A 228 8.55 8.79 1.96
C CYS A 228 7.38 9.73 2.32
N GLU A 229 6.60 10.20 1.35
CA GLU A 229 5.38 10.97 1.61
C GLU A 229 4.31 10.13 2.33
N ARG A 230 4.31 8.82 2.11
CA ARG A 230 3.37 7.92 2.79
C ARG A 230 3.76 7.73 4.26
N VAL A 231 2.85 8.12 5.16
CA VAL A 231 3.05 7.99 6.60
C VAL A 231 2.44 6.69 7.11
N ALA A 232 3.28 5.74 7.54
CA ALA A 232 2.83 4.47 8.12
C ALA A 232 2.74 4.49 9.66
N ASP A 233 3.32 5.52 10.30
CA ASP A 233 3.43 5.59 11.75
C ASP A 233 2.07 5.62 12.44
N ALA A 234 1.98 4.91 13.57
CA ALA A 234 0.82 4.95 14.42
C ALA A 234 0.74 6.30 15.15
N ASN A 235 -0.41 6.96 15.07
CA ASN A 235 -0.65 8.19 15.80
C ASN A 235 -1.99 8.12 16.57
N LEU A 236 -2.13 9.01 17.55
CA LEU A 236 -3.33 9.07 18.40
C LEU A 236 -4.60 9.38 17.60
N ALA A 237 -4.50 10.23 16.56
CA ALA A 237 -5.64 10.61 15.74
C ALA A 237 -6.26 9.41 15.01
N GLN A 238 -5.44 8.49 14.50
CA GLN A 238 -5.90 7.26 13.85
C GLN A 238 -6.64 6.35 14.83
N SER A 239 -6.10 6.15 16.03
CA SER A 239 -6.75 5.36 17.07
C SER A 239 -8.10 5.98 17.48
N LEU A 240 -8.13 7.29 17.71
CA LEU A 240 -9.36 8.01 18.04
C LEU A 240 -10.38 7.94 16.90
N HIS A 241 -9.92 7.98 15.65
CA HIS A 241 -10.79 7.86 14.48
C HIS A 241 -11.46 6.49 14.41
N LEU A 242 -10.73 5.38 14.62
CA LEU A 242 -11.33 4.04 14.60
C LEU A 242 -12.32 3.81 15.74
N ILE A 243 -12.05 4.39 16.90
CA ILE A 243 -12.86 4.20 18.10
C ILE A 243 -14.14 5.04 18.02
N ASN A 244 -14.03 6.32 17.64
CA ASN A 244 -15.09 7.31 17.85
C ASN A 244 -15.67 7.92 16.57
N SER A 245 -15.21 7.54 15.38
CA SER A 245 -15.72 8.15 14.15
C SER A 245 -17.14 7.70 13.84
N ASP A 246 -18.05 8.66 13.68
CA ASP A 246 -19.40 8.43 13.16
C ASP A 246 -19.35 7.70 11.80
N THR A 247 -18.37 8.00 10.96
CA THR A 247 -18.19 7.32 9.66
C THR A 247 -17.98 5.82 9.84
N ILE A 248 -17.14 5.41 10.80
CA ILE A 248 -16.90 3.99 11.08
C ILE A 248 -18.13 3.37 11.72
N GLN A 249 -18.75 4.04 12.71
CA GLN A 249 -19.95 3.54 13.37
C GLN A 249 -21.10 3.33 12.37
N ASN A 250 -21.35 4.29 11.48
CA ASN A 250 -22.38 4.18 10.45
C ASN A 250 -22.14 3.03 9.46
N LYS A 251 -20.88 2.71 9.16
CA LYS A 251 -20.53 1.54 8.34
C LYS A 251 -20.88 0.24 9.05
N LEU A 252 -20.55 0.14 10.33
CA LEU A 252 -20.81 -1.05 11.15
C LEU A 252 -22.30 -1.25 11.39
N ALA A 253 -23.04 -0.16 11.61
CA ALA A 253 -24.47 -0.14 11.93
C ALA A 253 -25.42 -0.10 10.72
N GLY A 254 -24.90 -0.30 9.51
CA GLY A 254 -25.71 -0.30 8.28
C GLY A 254 -26.83 -1.35 8.34
N ALA A 255 -28.04 -0.98 7.89
CA ALA A 255 -29.22 -1.86 7.93
C ALA A 255 -29.08 -3.16 7.11
N ASP A 256 -28.28 -3.10 6.04
CA ASP A 256 -27.88 -4.24 5.20
C ASP A 256 -26.43 -4.69 5.47
N GLY A 257 -25.82 -4.16 6.53
CA GLY A 257 -24.46 -4.46 6.96
C GLY A 257 -24.32 -5.87 7.53
N ARG A 258 -23.06 -6.28 7.78
CA ARG A 258 -22.78 -7.63 8.30
C ARG A 258 -23.39 -7.87 9.67
N ALA A 259 -23.31 -6.90 10.58
CA ALA A 259 -23.88 -7.04 11.91
C ALA A 259 -25.40 -7.25 11.87
N SER A 260 -26.13 -6.42 11.12
CA SER A 260 -27.58 -6.59 10.94
C SER A 260 -27.94 -7.92 10.25
N THR A 261 -27.15 -8.36 9.27
CA THR A 261 -27.35 -9.66 8.60
C THR A 261 -27.22 -10.82 9.58
N LEU A 262 -26.17 -10.82 10.41
CA LEU A 262 -25.92 -11.90 11.38
C LEU A 262 -26.91 -11.87 12.55
N ALA A 263 -27.34 -10.70 12.98
CA ALA A 263 -28.37 -10.55 14.01
C ALA A 263 -29.72 -11.14 13.57
N LYS A 264 -30.07 -11.00 12.28
CA LYS A 264 -31.31 -11.55 11.70
C LYS A 264 -31.26 -13.06 11.43
N ALA A 265 -30.06 -13.66 11.39
CA ALA A 265 -29.87 -15.09 11.11
C ALA A 265 -30.05 -15.96 12.37
N THR A 266 -31.22 -15.86 13.00
CA THR A 266 -31.55 -16.50 14.28
C THR A 266 -31.70 -18.02 14.19
N ASP A 267 -31.81 -18.56 12.97
CA ASP A 267 -31.79 -19.99 12.67
C ASP A 267 -30.40 -20.62 12.84
N ARG A 268 -29.34 -19.80 12.92
CA ARG A 268 -27.95 -20.26 13.06
C ARG A 268 -27.47 -20.20 14.52
N PRO A 269 -26.69 -21.19 14.99
CA PRO A 269 -26.01 -21.11 16.27
C PRO A 269 -25.13 -19.86 16.38
N ASP A 270 -25.03 -19.28 17.59
CA ASP A 270 -24.14 -18.13 17.85
C ASP A 270 -22.69 -18.43 17.44
N GLU A 271 -22.24 -19.65 17.68
CA GLU A 271 -20.87 -20.09 17.36
C GLU A 271 -20.57 -19.98 15.87
N ASP A 272 -21.51 -20.35 15.00
CA ASP A 272 -21.34 -20.27 13.55
C ASP A 272 -21.38 -18.82 13.07
N ARG A 273 -22.25 -17.99 13.65
CA ARG A 273 -22.34 -16.56 13.34
C ARG A 273 -21.08 -15.81 13.75
N LEU A 274 -20.54 -16.12 14.93
CA LEU A 274 -19.29 -15.57 15.44
C LEU A 274 -18.09 -16.09 14.63
N ALA A 275 -18.03 -17.39 14.31
CA ALA A 275 -16.95 -17.94 13.49
C ALA A 275 -16.88 -17.27 12.12
N GLU A 276 -18.03 -17.02 11.48
CA GLU A 276 -18.09 -16.24 10.24
C GLU A 276 -17.53 -14.82 10.42
N LEU A 277 -17.87 -14.14 11.52
CA LEU A 277 -17.39 -12.78 11.79
C LEU A 277 -15.86 -12.74 11.92
N TYR A 278 -15.28 -13.68 12.66
CA TYR A 278 -13.83 -13.79 12.84
C TYR A 278 -13.11 -14.19 11.55
N LEU A 279 -13.69 -15.08 10.73
CA LEU A 279 -13.12 -15.42 9.43
C LEU A 279 -13.11 -14.22 8.48
N ASN A 280 -14.18 -13.41 8.46
CA ASN A 280 -14.22 -12.21 7.63
C ASN A 280 -13.24 -11.14 8.13
N ALA A 281 -13.08 -10.97 9.44
CA ALA A 281 -12.22 -9.93 10.01
C ALA A 281 -10.75 -10.33 10.04
N LEU A 282 -10.43 -11.53 10.52
CA LEU A 282 -9.08 -11.97 10.86
C LEU A 282 -8.58 -13.15 10.01
N SER A 283 -9.38 -13.63 9.05
CA SER A 283 -9.04 -14.78 8.19
C SER A 283 -8.70 -16.07 8.95
N ARG A 284 -9.19 -16.21 10.19
CA ARG A 284 -9.03 -17.41 11.02
C ARG A 284 -10.25 -17.63 11.93
N PRO A 285 -10.46 -18.85 12.43
CA PRO A 285 -11.48 -19.07 13.46
C PRO A 285 -11.12 -18.36 14.79
N PRO A 286 -12.12 -18.05 15.63
CA PRO A 286 -11.89 -17.51 16.97
C PRO A 286 -11.20 -18.54 17.86
N ARG A 287 -10.35 -18.06 18.76
CA ARG A 287 -9.77 -18.85 19.85
C ARG A 287 -10.85 -19.13 20.92
N ALA A 288 -10.61 -20.13 21.76
CA ALA A 288 -11.56 -20.52 22.82
C ALA A 288 -11.93 -19.35 23.76
N GLU A 289 -10.98 -18.48 24.09
CA GLU A 289 -11.21 -17.31 24.93
C GLU A 289 -12.01 -16.22 24.19
N GLU A 290 -11.74 -16.04 22.90
CA GLU A 290 -12.40 -15.05 22.04
C GLU A 290 -13.88 -15.41 21.83
N ILE A 291 -14.17 -16.67 21.50
CA ILE A 291 -15.55 -17.13 21.34
C ILE A 291 -16.32 -17.05 22.67
N ALA A 292 -15.68 -17.38 23.80
CA ALA A 292 -16.31 -17.29 25.11
C ALA A 292 -16.66 -15.83 25.47
N ALA A 293 -15.74 -14.89 25.24
CA ALA A 293 -15.98 -13.47 25.48
C ALA A 293 -17.09 -12.90 24.58
N ALA A 294 -17.09 -13.25 23.29
CA ALA A 294 -18.11 -12.81 22.34
C ALA A 294 -19.51 -13.35 22.71
N LYS A 295 -19.62 -14.63 23.08
CA LYS A 295 -20.88 -15.21 23.57
C LYS A 295 -21.36 -14.55 24.85
N ALA A 296 -20.45 -14.29 25.80
CA ALA A 296 -20.80 -13.59 27.04
C ALA A 296 -21.34 -12.16 26.77
N HIS A 297 -20.80 -11.47 25.75
CA HIS A 297 -21.29 -10.16 25.34
C HIS A 297 -22.69 -10.21 24.71
N LEU A 298 -22.95 -11.17 23.81
CA LEU A 298 -24.28 -11.42 23.26
C LEU A 298 -25.31 -11.66 24.36
N GLU A 299 -25.02 -12.58 25.28
CA GLU A 299 -25.92 -12.90 26.40
C GLU A 299 -26.16 -11.70 27.32
N LYS A 300 -25.13 -10.88 27.57
CA LYS A 300 -25.26 -9.65 28.36
C LYS A 300 -26.23 -8.65 27.71
N LYS A 301 -26.15 -8.47 26.38
CA LYS A 301 -27.05 -7.57 25.63
C LYS A 301 -28.49 -8.12 25.60
N ARG A 302 -28.66 -9.41 25.34
CA ARG A 302 -29.97 -10.10 25.40
C ARG A 302 -30.62 -9.96 26.76
N LYS A 303 -29.87 -10.20 27.84
CA LYS A 303 -30.36 -10.05 29.22
C LYS A 303 -30.80 -8.61 29.52
N ARG A 304 -30.03 -7.61 29.07
CA ARG A 304 -30.39 -6.20 29.24
C ARG A 304 -31.72 -5.86 28.56
N ALA A 305 -31.94 -6.35 27.34
CA ALA A 305 -33.20 -6.15 26.61
C ALA A 305 -34.39 -6.83 27.32
N ALA A 306 -34.16 -8.00 27.92
CA ALA A 306 -35.19 -8.71 28.69
C ALA A 306 -35.55 -8.02 30.02
N GLU A 307 -34.57 -7.41 30.70
CA GLU A 307 -34.77 -6.76 32.02
C GLU A 307 -35.34 -5.35 31.94
N LYS A 308 -35.06 -4.61 30.86
CA LYS A 308 -35.50 -3.22 30.66
C LYS A 308 -35.98 -2.99 29.23
N PRO A 309 -37.12 -3.60 28.83
CA PRO A 309 -37.72 -3.30 27.54
C PRO A 309 -38.28 -1.88 27.56
N ASP A 310 -37.65 -0.98 26.83
CA ASP A 310 -38.22 0.29 26.37
C ASP A 310 -38.15 0.33 24.83
N ASP A 311 -38.76 1.34 24.22
CA ASP A 311 -38.78 1.49 22.75
C ASP A 311 -37.35 1.58 22.15
N ASP A 312 -36.34 1.88 22.96
CA ASP A 312 -34.95 2.02 22.54
C ASP A 312 -34.12 0.73 22.67
N ILE A 313 -34.59 -0.32 23.37
CA ILE A 313 -33.84 -1.57 23.63
C ILE A 313 -34.71 -2.80 23.31
N THR A 314 -35.18 -2.92 22.07
CA THR A 314 -35.85 -4.15 21.61
C THR A 314 -34.86 -5.31 21.53
N PRO A 315 -35.31 -6.58 21.66
CA PRO A 315 -34.44 -7.75 21.49
C PRO A 315 -33.67 -7.75 20.16
N GLU A 316 -34.32 -7.34 19.07
CA GLU A 316 -33.71 -7.27 17.74
C GLU A 316 -32.60 -6.22 17.69
N LYS A 317 -32.84 -5.05 18.28
CA LYS A 317 -31.84 -3.97 18.33
C LYS A 317 -30.67 -4.35 19.24
N ALA A 318 -30.93 -5.00 20.38
CA ALA A 318 -29.89 -5.46 21.28
C ALA A 318 -29.01 -6.56 20.65
N GLU A 319 -29.60 -7.47 19.87
CA GLU A 319 -28.86 -8.47 19.09
C GLU A 319 -27.98 -7.80 18.03
N GLN A 320 -28.53 -6.84 17.29
CA GLN A 320 -27.78 -6.09 16.27
C GLN A 320 -26.61 -5.31 16.90
N GLU A 321 -26.86 -4.52 17.95
CA GLU A 321 -25.82 -3.78 18.67
C GLU A 321 -24.72 -4.71 19.21
N ALA A 322 -25.06 -5.93 19.64
CA ALA A 322 -24.06 -6.87 20.13
C ALA A 322 -23.09 -7.32 19.03
N PHE A 323 -23.59 -7.59 17.82
CA PHE A 323 -22.73 -7.89 16.67
C PHE A 323 -21.96 -6.66 16.18
N GLU A 324 -22.55 -5.47 16.23
CA GLU A 324 -21.85 -4.20 15.93
C GLU A 324 -20.68 -3.99 16.88
N ASP A 325 -20.88 -4.15 18.19
CA ASP A 325 -19.84 -4.02 19.22
C ASP A 325 -18.69 -5.01 19.00
N ILE A 326 -19.01 -6.28 18.68
CA ILE A 326 -17.99 -7.30 18.42
C ILE A 326 -17.21 -6.96 17.15
N LEU A 327 -17.91 -6.54 16.10
CA LEU A 327 -17.27 -6.16 14.83
C LEU A 327 -16.37 -4.93 15.00
N TRP A 328 -16.83 -3.95 15.76
CA TRP A 328 -16.06 -2.78 16.17
C TRP A 328 -14.79 -3.19 16.93
N ALA A 329 -14.92 -4.11 17.89
CA ALA A 329 -13.79 -4.61 18.65
C ALA A 329 -12.77 -5.31 17.75
N LEU A 330 -13.22 -6.16 16.82
CA LEU A 330 -12.37 -6.84 15.84
C LEU A 330 -11.64 -5.84 14.93
N ALA A 331 -12.34 -4.86 14.37
CA ALA A 331 -11.77 -3.83 13.50
C ALA A 331 -10.73 -2.93 14.21
N ASN A 332 -10.77 -2.86 15.54
CA ASN A 332 -9.82 -2.10 16.36
C ASN A 332 -8.66 -2.96 16.90
N THR A 333 -8.59 -4.26 16.59
CA THR A 333 -7.48 -5.11 17.01
C THR A 333 -6.21 -4.83 16.21
N LYS A 334 -5.04 -5.04 16.83
CA LYS A 334 -3.76 -5.02 16.10
C LYS A 334 -3.73 -6.06 14.97
N GLU A 335 -4.40 -7.19 15.17
CA GLU A 335 -4.47 -8.26 14.17
C GLU A 335 -5.18 -7.83 12.89
N PHE A 336 -6.24 -7.01 13.02
CA PHE A 336 -6.94 -6.44 11.87
C PHE A 336 -6.15 -5.33 11.17
N LEU A 337 -5.44 -4.50 11.94
CA LEU A 337 -4.76 -3.31 11.43
C LEU A 337 -3.41 -3.61 10.76
N PHE A 338 -2.84 -4.80 10.99
CA PHE A 338 -1.50 -5.17 10.54
C PHE A 338 -1.51 -6.51 9.78
N ASN A 339 -0.79 -6.57 8.67
CA ASN A 339 -0.32 -7.81 8.08
C ASN A 339 0.78 -8.39 8.99
N HIS A 340 0.69 -9.66 9.39
CA HIS A 340 1.53 -10.26 10.44
C HIS A 340 1.77 -11.75 10.24
#